data_AF-A0A6P0TIQ1-F1
#
_entry.id   AF-A0A6P0TIQ1-F1
#
_cell.length_a   1.000
_cell.length_b   1.000
_cell.length_c   1.000
_cell.angle_alpha   90.00
_cell.angle_beta   90.00
_cell.angle_gamma   90.00
#
_symmetry.space_group_name_H-M   'P 1'
#
loop_
_entity.id
_entity.type
_entity.pdbx_description
1 polymer ?
#
loop_
_entity_poly.entity_id
_entity_poly.type
_entity_poly.pdbx_seq_one_letter_code
_entity_poly.pdbx_strand_id
1 'polypeptide(L)'
;LMGFPPGWTVAEGDSLVSCDLLDERFGFTLENYAVEYHHGSMLNIDITYRLITTADINVDNYPDSVPMAETVIQFITDYPTKTDYWEIINKKLTRLLLDRYPQMSGITSHITIISNQVIPFTKESSLVTMNRPGYCPIS
;
A
#
# COMPACT_ATOMS: atom_id res chain seq x y z
N LEU A 1 45.07 2.30 -8.66
CA LEU A 1 44.35 3.04 -7.62
C LEU A 1 44.13 4.46 -8.13
N MET A 2 42.99 4.72 -8.80
CA MET A 2 42.62 6.09 -9.20
C MET A 2 41.83 6.72 -8.04
N GLY A 3 42.33 7.82 -7.50
CA GLY A 3 41.67 8.60 -6.46
C GLY A 3 40.72 9.65 -7.06
N PHE A 4 39.62 9.92 -6.36
CA PHE A 4 38.67 10.97 -6.71
C PHE A 4 39.28 12.38 -6.54
N PRO A 5 38.87 13.38 -7.34
CA PRO A 5 39.38 14.75 -7.25
C PRO A 5 38.90 15.47 -5.97
N PRO A 6 39.68 16.45 -5.46
CA PRO A 6 39.39 17.15 -4.22
C PRO A 6 38.23 18.14 -4.44
N GLY A 7 37.15 17.98 -3.68
CA GLY A 7 35.96 18.84 -3.73
C GLY A 7 34.62 18.11 -3.71
N TRP A 8 34.62 16.77 -3.77
CA TRP A 8 33.41 15.97 -3.63
C TRP A 8 33.22 15.57 -2.16
N THR A 9 32.38 16.29 -1.43
CA THR A 9 31.78 15.75 -0.21
C THR A 9 30.73 14.73 -0.61
N VAL A 10 30.97 13.46 -0.26
CA VAL A 10 29.91 12.45 -0.25
C VAL A 10 28.89 12.96 0.75
N ALA A 11 27.67 13.27 0.30
CA ALA A 11 26.57 13.54 1.21
C ALA A 11 26.49 12.34 2.17
N GLU A 12 26.48 12.59 3.48
CA GLU A 12 26.21 11.57 4.50
C GLU A 12 24.86 10.95 4.17
N GLY A 13 24.93 9.83 3.45
CA GLY A 13 23.76 9.07 3.04
C GLY A 13 23.34 8.22 4.21
N ASP A 14 22.09 8.34 4.61
CA ASP A 14 21.38 7.23 5.25
C ASP A 14 21.74 5.97 4.48
N SER A 15 22.43 5.03 5.12
CA SER A 15 22.93 3.84 4.46
C SER A 15 21.74 2.97 4.06
N LEU A 16 21.27 3.13 2.82
CA LEU A 16 20.23 2.27 2.26
C LEU A 16 20.73 0.83 2.28
N VAL A 17 20.02 -0.02 3.00
CA VAL A 17 20.30 -1.45 3.07
C VAL A 17 19.84 -2.10 1.77
N SER A 18 20.67 -2.99 1.20
CA SER A 18 20.29 -3.71 -0.03
C SER A 18 18.97 -4.46 0.15
N CYS A 19 18.15 -4.51 -0.90
CA CYS A 19 16.87 -5.22 -0.90
C CYS A 19 17.00 -6.72 -0.60
N ASP A 20 18.21 -7.28 -0.77
CA ASP A 20 18.56 -8.68 -0.49
C ASP A 20 18.90 -8.94 0.99
N LEU A 21 19.20 -7.89 1.76
CA LEU A 21 19.64 -8.00 3.15
C LEU A 21 18.47 -7.91 4.14
N LEU A 22 17.44 -7.14 3.81
CA LEU A 22 16.27 -6.95 4.67
C LEU A 22 15.00 -6.69 3.86
N ASP A 23 14.01 -7.56 4.07
CA ASP A 23 12.67 -7.48 3.48
C ASP A 23 11.61 -7.56 4.59
N GLU A 24 11.20 -6.38 5.08
CA GLU A 24 10.17 -6.25 6.10
C GLU A 24 8.87 -5.80 5.47
N ARG A 25 7.81 -6.57 5.75
CA ARG A 25 6.48 -6.31 5.24
C ARG A 25 5.47 -6.42 6.36
N PHE A 26 4.51 -5.52 6.30
CA PHE A 26 3.45 -5.40 7.26
C PHE A 26 2.14 -5.25 6.51
N GLY A 27 1.04 -5.41 7.23
CA GLY A 27 -0.25 -5.31 6.63
C GLY A 27 -1.37 -5.49 7.61
N PHE A 28 -2.58 -5.24 7.13
CA PHE A 28 -3.82 -5.47 7.83
C PHE A 28 -4.91 -5.82 6.84
N THR A 29 -5.98 -6.43 7.35
CA THR A 29 -7.16 -6.79 6.56
C THR A 29 -8.40 -6.20 7.20
N LEU A 30 -9.25 -5.57 6.38
CA LEU A 30 -10.63 -5.28 6.72
C LEU A 30 -11.50 -6.40 6.19
N GLU A 31 -12.04 -7.23 7.09
CA GLU A 31 -12.88 -8.37 6.71
C GLU A 31 -14.37 -7.99 6.66
N ASN A 32 -15.06 -8.48 5.63
CA ASN A 32 -16.51 -8.35 5.44
C ASN A 32 -17.03 -6.92 5.62
N TYR A 33 -16.26 -5.94 5.17
CA TYR A 33 -16.64 -4.53 5.27
C TYR A 33 -17.85 -4.25 4.37
N ALA A 34 -18.99 -3.96 4.99
CA ALA A 34 -20.24 -3.71 4.29
C ALA A 34 -20.19 -2.32 3.63
N VAL A 35 -20.46 -2.28 2.32
CA VAL A 35 -20.57 -1.01 1.58
C VAL A 35 -22.02 -0.78 1.22
N GLU A 36 -22.64 0.22 1.86
CA GLU A 36 -24.07 0.51 1.68
C GLU A 36 -24.44 0.86 0.23
N TYR A 37 -23.51 1.42 -0.54
CA TYR A 37 -23.81 2.02 -1.84
C TYR A 37 -23.76 1.07 -3.04
N HIS A 38 -23.04 -0.07 -2.96
CA HIS A 38 -22.88 -1.02 -4.07
C HIS A 38 -23.69 -2.30 -3.83
N HIS A 39 -25.02 -2.17 -3.81
CA HIS A 39 -25.97 -3.30 -3.73
C HIS A 39 -25.79 -4.24 -2.51
N GLY A 40 -25.22 -3.76 -1.42
CA GLY A 40 -25.00 -4.56 -0.21
C GLY A 40 -23.85 -5.57 -0.33
N SER A 41 -22.91 -5.34 -1.26
CA SER A 41 -21.67 -6.13 -1.34
C SER A 41 -20.82 -5.97 -0.07
N MET A 42 -20.16 -7.06 0.32
CA MET A 42 -19.14 -7.06 1.36
C MET A 42 -17.76 -7.06 0.71
N LEU A 43 -16.84 -6.26 1.25
CA LEU A 43 -15.47 -6.21 0.79
C LEU A 43 -14.55 -6.87 1.81
N ASN A 44 -13.63 -7.70 1.32
CA ASN A 44 -12.39 -7.95 2.05
C ASN A 44 -11.32 -7.05 1.43
N ILE A 45 -10.65 -6.24 2.24
CA ILE A 45 -9.60 -5.33 1.78
C ILE A 45 -8.31 -5.71 2.52
N ASP A 46 -7.37 -6.30 1.79
CA ASP A 46 -6.03 -6.62 2.28
C ASP A 46 -5.07 -5.51 1.85
N ILE A 47 -4.35 -4.95 2.82
CA ILE A 47 -3.28 -3.99 2.59
C ILE A 47 -1.98 -4.61 3.06
N THR A 48 -1.01 -4.75 2.15
CA THR A 48 0.35 -5.18 2.46
C THR A 48 1.31 -4.12 1.98
N TYR A 49 2.25 -3.71 2.81
CA TYR A 49 3.25 -2.70 2.46
C TYR A 49 4.65 -3.10 2.90
N ARG A 50 5.63 -2.62 2.15
CA ARG A 50 7.06 -2.72 2.45
C ARG A 50 7.55 -1.35 2.90
N LEU A 51 8.35 -1.30 3.96
CA LEU A 51 8.96 -0.06 4.42
C LEU A 51 10.21 0.29 3.59
N ILE A 52 10.60 1.56 3.62
CA ILE A 52 11.91 1.99 3.18
C ILE A 52 12.92 1.39 4.16
N THR A 53 13.81 0.55 3.65
CA THR A 53 14.80 -0.13 4.47
C THR A 53 15.84 0.87 4.96
N THR A 54 15.88 1.08 6.27
CA THR A 54 16.93 1.84 6.96
C THR A 54 17.66 0.91 7.93
N ALA A 55 18.89 1.24 8.31
CA ALA A 55 19.62 0.47 9.33
C ALA A 55 19.09 0.71 10.76
N ASP A 56 18.28 1.75 10.94
CA ASP A 56 17.86 2.25 12.25
C ASP A 56 16.47 1.75 12.65
N ILE A 57 16.40 1.10 13.82
CA ILE A 57 15.14 0.69 14.44
C ILE A 57 14.58 1.89 15.22
N ASN A 58 13.79 2.73 14.55
CA ASN A 58 13.11 3.89 15.13
C ASN A 58 11.59 3.76 14.94
N VAL A 59 10.81 3.99 16.00
CA VAL A 59 9.34 3.96 15.97
C VAL A 59 8.75 4.86 14.86
N ASP A 60 9.39 5.98 14.55
CA ASP A 60 8.94 6.91 13.51
C ASP A 60 9.03 6.31 12.09
N ASN A 61 9.80 5.24 11.90
CA ASN A 61 9.91 4.53 10.62
C ASN A 61 8.77 3.50 10.42
N TYR A 62 8.02 3.16 11.46
CA TYR A 62 6.97 2.15 11.43
C TYR A 62 5.58 2.82 11.52
N PRO A 63 4.86 2.99 10.39
CA PRO A 63 3.53 3.57 10.41
C PRO A 63 2.57 2.74 11.26
N ASP A 64 1.77 3.43 12.07
CA ASP A 64 0.65 2.82 12.78
C ASP A 64 -0.41 2.35 11.77
N SER A 65 -0.82 1.09 11.88
CA SER A 65 -1.82 0.48 11.01
C SER A 65 -3.24 0.97 11.32
N VAL A 66 -3.52 1.45 12.54
CA VAL A 66 -4.86 1.90 12.94
C VAL A 66 -5.30 3.14 12.15
N PRO A 67 -4.54 4.25 12.09
CA PRO A 67 -4.89 5.40 11.25
C PRO A 67 -4.89 5.07 9.74
N MET A 68 -4.11 4.06 9.32
CA MET A 68 -4.11 3.58 7.94
C MET A 68 -5.43 2.89 7.60
N ALA A 69 -5.92 2.01 8.47
CA ALA A 69 -7.22 1.39 8.34
C ALA A 69 -8.36 2.41 8.33
N GLU A 70 -8.31 3.43 9.20
CA GLU A 70 -9.28 4.54 9.19
C GLU A 70 -9.26 5.31 7.87
N THR A 71 -8.08 5.54 7.29
CA THR A 71 -7.95 6.18 5.96
C THR A 71 -8.60 5.33 4.87
N VAL A 72 -8.45 4.01 4.91
CA VAL A 72 -9.12 3.08 3.97
C VAL A 72 -10.64 3.18 4.11
N ILE A 73 -11.15 3.08 5.34
CA ILE A 73 -12.58 3.15 5.65
C ILE A 73 -13.17 4.47 5.16
N GLN A 74 -12.51 5.59 5.47
CA GLN A 74 -12.95 6.91 5.04
C GLN A 74 -12.95 7.02 3.52
N PHE A 75 -11.87 6.58 2.85
CA PHE A 75 -11.79 6.63 1.39
C PHE A 75 -12.93 5.88 0.72
N ILE A 76 -13.23 4.65 1.17
CA ILE A 76 -14.31 3.83 0.60
C ILE A 76 -15.69 4.43 0.89
N THR A 77 -15.87 5.02 2.07
CA THR A 77 -17.16 5.62 2.50
C THR A 77 -17.44 6.92 1.74
N ASP A 78 -16.43 7.76 1.56
CA ASP A 78 -16.55 9.10 0.97
C ASP A 78 -16.40 9.08 -0.57
N TYR A 79 -16.13 7.93 -1.19
CA TYR A 79 -15.79 7.85 -2.61
C TYR A 79 -16.94 8.39 -3.51
N PRO A 80 -16.71 9.48 -4.28
CA PRO A 80 -17.79 10.31 -4.82
C PRO A 80 -18.50 9.79 -6.09
N THR A 81 -18.27 8.55 -6.52
CA THR A 81 -18.85 8.04 -7.78
C THR A 81 -19.40 6.63 -7.66
N LYS A 82 -20.73 6.50 -7.84
CA LYS A 82 -21.47 5.22 -7.84
C LYS A 82 -21.31 4.39 -9.12
N THR A 83 -20.38 4.76 -10.00
CA THR A 83 -20.22 4.17 -11.35
C THR A 83 -18.81 3.73 -11.68
N ASP A 84 -17.82 4.02 -10.82
CA ASP A 84 -16.45 3.55 -11.06
C ASP A 84 -16.35 2.07 -10.75
N TYR A 85 -15.57 1.34 -11.54
CA TYR A 85 -15.27 -0.07 -11.29
C TYR A 85 -14.32 -0.23 -10.09
N TRP A 86 -14.39 -1.39 -9.42
CA TRP A 86 -13.58 -1.68 -8.24
C TRP A 86 -12.06 -1.61 -8.52
N GLU A 87 -11.61 -1.85 -9.75
CA GLU A 87 -10.22 -1.72 -10.15
C GLU A 87 -9.74 -0.26 -10.13
N ILE A 88 -10.60 0.68 -10.51
CA ILE A 88 -10.30 2.11 -10.47
C ILE A 88 -10.28 2.60 -9.02
N ILE A 89 -11.26 2.17 -8.22
CA ILE A 89 -11.33 2.47 -6.79
C ILE A 89 -10.07 1.95 -6.09
N ASN A 90 -9.70 0.69 -6.31
CA ASN A 90 -8.51 0.08 -5.73
C ASN A 90 -7.23 0.82 -6.15
N LYS A 91 -7.10 1.14 -7.44
CA LYS A 91 -5.93 1.88 -7.93
C LYS A 91 -5.78 3.26 -7.28
N LYS A 92 -6.89 3.98 -7.06
CA LYS A 92 -6.89 5.27 -6.37
C LYS A 92 -6.59 5.13 -4.89
N LEU A 93 -7.17 4.12 -4.22
CA LEU A 93 -6.87 3.79 -2.82
C LEU A 93 -5.37 3.50 -2.63
N THR A 94 -4.83 2.61 -3.46
CA THR A 94 -3.42 2.20 -3.42
C THR A 94 -2.50 3.40 -3.57
N ARG A 95 -2.82 4.31 -4.50
CA ARG A 95 -2.07 5.54 -4.70
C ARG A 95 -2.18 6.47 -3.50
N LEU A 96 -3.38 6.69 -2.98
CA LEU A 96 -3.61 7.54 -1.80
C LEU A 96 -2.77 7.07 -0.61
N LEU A 97 -2.78 5.77 -0.32
CA LEU A 97 -2.00 5.20 0.76
C LEU A 97 -0.50 5.36 0.52
N LEU A 98 -0.01 5.04 -0.69
CA LEU A 98 1.41 5.22 -1.00
C LEU A 98 1.84 6.68 -0.82
N ASP A 99 1.04 7.64 -1.30
CA ASP A 99 1.34 9.07 -1.20
C ASP A 99 1.28 9.58 0.26
N ARG A 100 0.32 9.10 1.06
CA ARG A 100 0.10 9.54 2.45
C ARG A 100 1.12 8.98 3.46
N TYR A 101 1.67 7.80 3.21
CA TYR A 101 2.64 7.14 4.09
C TYR A 101 4.02 7.07 3.42
N PRO A 102 4.85 8.12 3.56
CA PRO A 102 6.14 8.21 2.87
C PRO A 102 7.17 7.19 3.33
N GLN A 103 6.96 6.54 4.49
CA GLN A 103 7.83 5.47 4.99
C GLN A 103 7.74 4.18 4.14
N MET A 104 6.76 4.07 3.24
CA MET A 104 6.55 2.87 2.42
C MET A 104 7.35 2.95 1.12
N SER A 105 8.13 1.91 0.83
CA SER A 105 8.81 1.71 -0.45
C SER A 105 7.88 1.12 -1.51
N GLY A 106 6.89 0.33 -1.09
CA GLY A 106 5.87 -0.23 -1.96
C GLY A 106 4.64 -0.70 -1.18
N ILE A 107 3.54 -0.86 -1.89
CA ILE A 107 2.25 -1.27 -1.35
C ILE A 107 1.52 -2.16 -2.35
N THR A 108 0.83 -3.17 -1.83
CA THR A 108 -0.14 -3.99 -2.54
C THR A 108 -1.48 -3.84 -1.83
N SER A 109 -2.52 -3.45 -2.57
CA SER A 109 -3.91 -3.48 -2.10
C SER A 109 -4.69 -4.50 -2.90
N HIS A 110 -5.38 -5.38 -2.18
CA HIS A 110 -6.24 -6.40 -2.75
C HIS A 110 -7.65 -6.24 -2.21
N ILE A 111 -8.59 -5.97 -3.12
CA ILE A 111 -10.02 -5.87 -2.79
C ILE A 111 -10.68 -7.12 -3.34
N THR A 112 -11.31 -7.91 -2.48
CA THR A 112 -12.21 -9.00 -2.86
C THR A 112 -13.65 -8.57 -2.62
N ILE A 113 -14.47 -8.65 -3.66
CA ILE A 113 -15.89 -8.33 -3.62
C ILE A 113 -16.66 -9.63 -3.45
N ILE A 114 -17.35 -9.74 -2.32
CA ILE A 114 -18.26 -10.84 -2.02
C ILE A 114 -19.65 -10.38 -2.47
N SER A 115 -20.08 -10.93 -3.60
CA SER A 115 -21.41 -10.68 -4.15
C SER A 115 -22.39 -11.76 -3.68
N ASN A 116 -23.59 -11.34 -3.30
CA ASN A 116 -24.70 -12.25 -3.03
C ASN A 116 -25.50 -12.60 -4.29
N GLN A 117 -25.08 -12.12 -5.46
CA GLN A 117 -25.78 -12.35 -6.72
C GLN A 117 -25.50 -13.75 -7.28
N VAL A 118 -26.50 -14.31 -7.96
CA VAL A 118 -26.38 -15.60 -8.65
C VAL A 118 -25.77 -15.36 -10.04
N ILE A 119 -24.45 -15.24 -10.05
CA ILE A 119 -23.62 -15.11 -11.25
C ILE A 119 -22.58 -16.24 -11.25
N PRO A 120 -22.00 -16.64 -12.41
CA PRO A 120 -21.12 -17.82 -12.51
C PRO A 120 -19.80 -17.70 -11.72
N PHE A 121 -19.53 -16.55 -11.13
CA PHE A 121 -18.42 -16.30 -10.22
C PHE A 121 -18.93 -15.67 -8.92
N THR A 122 -18.63 -16.27 -7.78
CA THR A 122 -19.14 -15.78 -6.48
C THR A 122 -18.25 -14.69 -5.86
N LYS A 123 -17.08 -14.44 -6.46
CA LYS A 123 -16.08 -13.48 -6.00
C LYS A 123 -15.45 -12.78 -7.19
N GLU A 124 -15.38 -11.47 -7.12
CA GLU A 124 -14.56 -10.64 -7.99
C GLU A 124 -13.39 -10.11 -7.15
N SER A 125 -12.22 -9.90 -7.75
CA SER A 125 -11.13 -9.27 -7.02
C SER A 125 -10.28 -8.36 -7.89
N SER A 126 -9.70 -7.35 -7.23
CA SER A 126 -8.75 -6.42 -7.81
C SER A 126 -7.49 -6.42 -6.96
N LEU A 127 -6.33 -6.66 -7.57
CA LEU A 127 -5.03 -6.57 -6.93
C LEU A 127 -4.21 -5.48 -7.61
N VAL A 128 -3.74 -4.50 -6.85
CA VAL A 128 -2.92 -3.40 -7.34
C VAL A 128 -1.65 -3.32 -6.51
N THR A 129 -0.51 -3.32 -7.20
CA THR A 129 0.81 -3.12 -6.60
C THR A 129 1.43 -1.83 -7.12
N MET A 130 1.97 -1.01 -6.22
CA MET A 130 2.70 0.22 -6.55
C MET A 130 4.01 0.28 -5.77
N ASN A 131 5.07 0.74 -6.44
CA ASN A 131 6.41 0.90 -5.87
C ASN A 131 6.87 2.34 -6.04
N ARG A 132 7.56 2.89 -5.04
CA ARG A 132 8.26 4.17 -5.17
C ARG A 132 9.55 3.97 -5.97
N PRO A 133 9.82 4.81 -6.98
CA PRO A 133 11.10 4.77 -7.70
C PRO A 133 12.27 4.97 -6.75
N GLY A 134 13.35 4.21 -6.96
CA GLY A 134 14.58 4.32 -6.16
C GLY A 134 14.60 3.56 -4.84
N TYR A 135 13.50 2.87 -4.48
CA TYR A 135 13.42 2.03 -3.29
C TYR A 135 13.16 0.56 -3.64
N CYS A 136 13.33 -0.32 -2.65
CA CYS A 136 13.08 -1.74 -2.81
C CYS A 136 11.62 -2.02 -3.17
N PRO A 137 11.35 -2.80 -4.23
CA PRO A 137 9.98 -3.11 -4.60
C PRO A 137 9.34 -4.07 -3.59
N ILE A 138 8.02 -3.99 -3.46
CA ILE A 138 7.21 -5.07 -2.90
C ILE A 138 7.07 -6.17 -3.97
N SER A 139 7.34 -7.42 -3.59
CA SER A 139 7.17 -8.59 -4.48
C SER A 139 5.93 -9.42 -4.16
#